data_AF-A0A7C5ZZK3-F1
#
_entry.id   AF-A0A7C5ZZK3-F1
#
_cell.length_a   1.000
_cell.length_b   1.000
_cell.length_c   1.000
_cell.angle_alpha   90.00
_cell.angle_beta   90.00
_cell.angle_gamma   90.00
#
_symmetry.space_group_name_H-M   'P 1'
#
loop_
_entity.id
_entity.type
_entity.pdbx_description
1 polymer ?
#
loop_
_entity_poly.entity_id
_entity_poly.type
_entity_poly.pdbx_seq_one_letter_code
_entity_poly.pdbx_strand_id
1 'polypeptide(L)'
;VGVRTPDFPGFRVWNPRLPELPGLSQNPEVAETYLVLAKAFPKARIAQYTTLLDGTQIFFYGLMKGERAPSEATAREWAEGAMRAVLAPAQAENYAFYLAPGGQHCILPRPELYTLKVGEVSFLEWLRALAEGRAAPRVRP
;
A
#
# COMPACT_ATOMS: atom_id res chain seq x y z
N VAL A 1 -1.37 -1.05 0.71
CA VAL A 1 -0.39 -2.01 1.25
C VAL A 1 -0.99 -3.41 1.47
N GLY A 2 -2.15 -3.52 2.13
CA GLY A 2 -2.93 -4.78 2.19
C GLY A 2 -2.15 -6.01 2.69
N VAL A 3 -1.44 -5.92 3.82
CA VAL A 3 -0.77 -7.06 4.46
C VAL A 3 -1.81 -7.99 5.09
N ARG A 4 -1.64 -9.30 4.93
CA ARG A 4 -2.48 -10.33 5.55
C ARG A 4 -1.64 -11.40 6.26
N THR A 5 -2.27 -12.17 7.15
CA THR A 5 -1.65 -13.36 7.75
C THR A 5 -1.65 -14.53 6.77
N PRO A 6 -0.78 -15.55 6.95
CA PRO A 6 -0.75 -16.74 6.10
C PRO A 6 -2.09 -17.50 6.04
N ASP A 7 -2.82 -17.50 7.16
CA ASP A 7 -4.10 -18.18 7.36
C ASP A 7 -5.33 -17.31 7.05
N PHE A 8 -5.14 -16.12 6.44
CA PHE A 8 -6.21 -15.18 6.12
C PHE A 8 -7.39 -15.88 5.43
N PRO A 9 -8.58 -15.90 6.06
CA PRO A 9 -9.71 -16.69 5.56
C PRO A 9 -10.42 -16.00 4.39
N GLY A 10 -10.10 -14.74 4.08
CA GLY A 10 -10.87 -13.89 3.17
C GLY A 10 -11.13 -14.51 1.80
N PHE A 11 -10.18 -15.22 1.19
CA PHE A 11 -10.39 -15.86 -0.12
C PHE A 11 -11.33 -17.08 -0.09
N ARG A 12 -11.58 -17.67 1.09
CA ARG A 12 -12.58 -18.73 1.26
C ARG A 12 -13.97 -18.17 1.54
N VAL A 13 -14.03 -17.06 2.29
CA VAL A 13 -15.30 -16.46 2.72
C VAL A 13 -15.84 -15.52 1.65
N TRP A 14 -14.95 -14.71 1.08
CA TRP A 14 -15.26 -13.76 0.02
C TRP A 14 -14.79 -14.43 -1.27
N ASN A 15 -15.64 -14.42 -2.30
CA ASN A 15 -15.32 -14.96 -3.62
C ASN A 15 -14.95 -13.80 -4.56
N PRO A 16 -13.77 -13.18 -4.42
CA PRO A 16 -13.40 -12.04 -5.26
C PRO A 16 -13.25 -12.51 -6.70
N ARG A 17 -14.00 -11.88 -7.60
CA ARG A 17 -13.84 -12.09 -9.04
C ARG A 17 -12.77 -11.13 -9.56
N LEU A 18 -11.52 -11.55 -9.47
CA LEU A 18 -10.39 -10.81 -10.03
C LEU A 18 -10.29 -11.05 -11.54
N PRO A 19 -9.82 -10.06 -12.32
CA PRO A 19 -9.56 -10.26 -13.73
C PRO A 19 -8.44 -11.29 -13.94
N GLU A 20 -8.55 -12.09 -14.99
CA GLU A 20 -7.48 -12.98 -15.41
C GLU A 20 -6.33 -12.15 -16.01
N LEU A 21 -5.26 -11.99 -15.23
CA LEU A 21 -4.05 -11.30 -15.65
C LEU A 21 -2.85 -12.26 -15.57
N PRO A 22 -2.03 -12.37 -16.62
CA PRO A 22 -0.83 -13.21 -16.58
C PRO A 22 0.07 -12.87 -15.39
N GLY A 23 0.41 -13.89 -14.59
CA GLY A 23 1.28 -13.75 -13.43
C GLY A 23 0.58 -13.32 -12.13
N LEU A 24 -0.75 -13.20 -12.11
CA LEU A 24 -1.51 -13.03 -10.87
C LEU A 24 -1.84 -14.40 -10.27
N SER A 25 -1.48 -14.61 -9.01
CA SER A 25 -1.79 -15.81 -8.26
C SER A 25 -3.29 -15.91 -7.93
N GLN A 26 -3.74 -17.11 -7.55
CA GLN A 26 -5.14 -17.36 -7.21
C GLN A 26 -5.61 -16.52 -6.01
N ASN A 27 -4.74 -16.32 -5.02
CA ASN A 27 -5.02 -15.58 -3.78
C ASN A 27 -3.97 -14.47 -3.61
N PRO A 28 -4.02 -13.43 -4.46
CA PRO A 28 -2.90 -12.52 -4.61
C PRO A 28 -2.77 -11.57 -3.43
N GLU A 29 -1.53 -11.28 -3.07
CA GLU A 29 -1.23 -10.13 -2.22
C GLU A 29 -1.54 -8.83 -2.97
N VAL A 30 -1.91 -7.77 -2.25
CA VAL A 30 -2.15 -6.46 -2.89
C VAL A 30 -0.92 -5.98 -3.66
N ALA A 31 0.29 -6.23 -3.14
CA ALA A 31 1.55 -5.91 -3.82
C ALA A 31 1.71 -6.67 -5.16
N GLU A 32 1.30 -7.92 -5.22
CA GLU A 32 1.33 -8.71 -6.46
C GLU A 32 0.39 -8.10 -7.51
N THR A 33 -0.82 -7.73 -7.10
CA THR A 33 -1.78 -7.03 -7.97
C THR A 33 -1.19 -5.75 -8.55
N TYR A 34 -0.55 -4.92 -7.73
CA TYR A 34 0.13 -3.70 -8.20
C TYR A 34 1.22 -4.01 -9.25
N LEU A 35 2.04 -5.04 -9.00
CA LEU A 35 3.11 -5.43 -9.92
C LEU A 35 2.58 -5.95 -11.26
N VAL A 36 1.58 -6.83 -11.22
CA VAL A 36 0.97 -7.40 -12.43
C VAL A 36 0.31 -6.30 -13.26
N LEU A 37 -0.42 -5.37 -12.62
CA LEU A 37 -1.02 -4.23 -13.30
C LEU A 37 0.04 -3.31 -13.91
N ALA A 38 1.11 -3.00 -13.17
CA ALA A 38 2.20 -2.16 -13.66
C ALA A 38 2.86 -2.76 -14.92
N LYS A 39 3.04 -4.08 -14.96
CA LYS A 39 3.57 -4.82 -16.13
C LYS A 39 2.58 -4.90 -17.29
N ALA A 40 1.31 -5.14 -17.02
CA ALA A 40 0.26 -5.25 -18.04
C ALA A 40 -0.03 -3.90 -18.72
N PHE A 41 0.14 -2.79 -17.99
CA PHE A 41 -0.16 -1.44 -18.46
C PHE A 41 1.06 -0.51 -18.32
N PRO A 42 2.13 -0.70 -19.12
CA PRO A 42 3.38 0.05 -18.97
C PRO A 42 3.22 1.57 -19.20
N LYS A 43 2.16 1.99 -19.89
CA LYS A 43 1.82 3.41 -20.12
C LYS A 43 1.02 4.04 -18.96
N ALA A 44 0.43 3.23 -18.08
CA ALA A 44 -0.31 3.74 -16.92
C ALA A 44 0.66 4.21 -15.83
N ARG A 45 0.23 5.17 -15.01
CA ARG A 45 0.89 5.54 -13.76
C ARG A 45 0.18 4.83 -12.63
N ILE A 46 0.89 3.92 -11.97
CA ILE A 46 0.37 3.16 -10.85
C ILE A 46 1.00 3.71 -9.58
N ALA A 47 0.18 4.02 -8.58
CA ALA A 47 0.67 4.64 -7.36
C ALA A 47 -0.05 4.16 -6.11
N GLN A 48 0.65 4.24 -4.99
CA GLN A 48 0.11 3.93 -3.67
C GLN A 48 0.57 4.95 -2.63
N TYR A 49 -0.36 5.42 -1.80
CA TYR A 49 -0.07 6.10 -0.54
C TYR A 49 -0.39 5.17 0.64
N THR A 50 0.44 5.19 1.68
CA THR A 50 0.16 4.54 2.96
C THR A 50 0.96 5.21 4.07
N THR A 51 0.54 5.05 5.32
CA THR A 51 1.36 5.42 6.49
C THR A 51 2.08 4.19 7.06
N LEU A 52 3.25 4.40 7.67
CA LEU A 52 4.11 3.34 8.23
C LEU A 52 3.44 2.58 9.38
N LEU A 53 2.55 3.24 10.12
CA LEU A 53 1.83 2.67 11.26
C LEU A 53 0.32 2.86 11.11
N ASP A 54 -0.25 2.71 9.89
CA ASP A 54 -1.69 2.89 9.62
C ASP A 54 -2.54 2.12 10.64
N GLY A 55 -3.16 2.85 11.56
CA GLY A 55 -3.82 2.25 12.72
C GLY A 55 -5.02 1.40 12.34
N THR A 56 -5.72 1.74 11.26
CA THR A 56 -6.85 0.96 10.76
C THR A 56 -6.35 -0.36 10.17
N GLN A 57 -5.29 -0.32 9.38
CA GLN A 57 -4.72 -1.53 8.79
C GLN A 57 -4.08 -2.44 9.84
N ILE A 58 -3.38 -1.88 10.82
CA ILE A 58 -2.82 -2.62 11.96
C ILE A 58 -3.95 -3.25 12.79
N PHE A 59 -5.05 -2.54 13.03
CA PHE A 59 -6.20 -3.08 13.75
C PHE A 59 -6.78 -4.32 13.05
N PHE A 60 -7.03 -4.25 11.74
CA PHE A 60 -7.52 -5.41 10.99
C PHE A 60 -6.51 -6.56 10.94
N TYR A 61 -5.22 -6.25 10.84
CA TYR A 61 -4.17 -7.26 10.92
C TYR A 61 -4.15 -7.96 12.29
N GLY A 62 -4.34 -7.22 13.39
CA GLY A 62 -4.51 -7.79 14.73
C GLY A 62 -5.73 -8.70 14.82
N LEU A 63 -6.87 -8.32 14.24
CA LEU A 63 -8.06 -9.18 14.17
C LEU A 63 -7.79 -10.50 13.43
N MET A 64 -7.00 -10.48 12.34
CA MET A 64 -6.59 -11.70 11.64
C MET A 64 -5.78 -12.63 12.54
N LYS A 65 -5.00 -12.08 13.48
CA LYS A 65 -4.22 -12.84 14.48
C LYS A 65 -5.04 -13.24 15.71
N GLY A 66 -6.33 -12.92 15.76
CA GLY A 66 -7.19 -13.19 16.91
C GLY A 66 -7.05 -12.20 18.07
N GLU A 67 -6.39 -11.06 17.85
CA GLU A 67 -6.22 -10.00 18.86
C GLU A 67 -7.43 -9.05 18.87
N ARG A 68 -7.99 -8.74 20.04
CA ARG A 68 -9.07 -7.73 20.16
C ARG A 68 -8.58 -6.30 19.96
N ALA A 69 -7.32 -6.05 20.33
CA ALA A 69 -6.60 -4.82 20.12
C ALA A 69 -5.16 -5.20 19.74
N PRO A 70 -4.57 -4.56 18.72
CA PRO A 70 -3.24 -4.93 18.23
C PRO A 70 -2.17 -4.64 19.28
N SER A 71 -1.32 -5.63 19.55
CA SER A 71 -0.10 -5.45 20.33
C SER A 71 0.96 -4.64 19.56
N GLU A 72 1.94 -4.10 20.28
CA GLU A 72 3.10 -3.43 19.67
C GLU A 72 3.88 -4.37 18.73
N ALA A 73 4.00 -5.65 19.12
CA ALA A 73 4.63 -6.66 18.29
C ALA A 73 3.88 -6.85 16.95
N THR A 74 2.55 -6.87 16.99
CA THR A 74 1.69 -6.96 15.81
C THR A 74 1.75 -5.70 14.96
N ALA A 75 1.83 -4.52 15.56
CA ALA A 75 2.05 -3.27 14.83
C ALA A 75 3.41 -3.27 14.09
N ARG A 76 4.48 -3.74 14.74
CA ARG A 76 5.80 -3.86 14.12
C ARG A 76 5.82 -4.87 12.98
N GLU A 77 5.25 -6.05 13.18
CA GLU A 77 5.14 -7.08 12.14
C GLU A 77 4.39 -6.55 10.91
N TRP A 78 3.26 -5.86 11.14
CA TRP A 78 2.52 -5.21 10.07
C TRP A 78 3.36 -4.16 9.34
N ALA A 79 4.07 -3.29 10.05
CA ALA A 79 4.89 -2.24 9.47
C ALA A 79 6.01 -2.81 8.58
N GLU A 80 6.67 -3.89 9.01
CA GLU A 80 7.65 -4.60 8.21
C GLU A 80 7.03 -5.22 6.95
N GLY A 81 5.85 -5.84 7.09
CA GLY A 81 5.06 -6.35 5.96
C GLY A 81 4.67 -5.24 4.98
N ALA A 82 4.25 -4.08 5.49
CA ALA A 82 3.86 -2.93 4.72
C ALA A 82 5.02 -2.37 3.89
N MET A 83 6.20 -2.28 4.49
CA MET A 83 7.43 -1.88 3.79
C MET A 83 7.78 -2.85 2.67
N ARG A 84 7.73 -4.17 2.92
CA ARG A 84 7.94 -5.17 1.86
C ARG A 84 6.89 -5.04 0.74
N ALA A 85 5.63 -4.83 1.09
CA ALA A 85 4.53 -4.72 0.15
C ALA A 85 4.61 -3.48 -0.75
N VAL A 86 5.10 -2.32 -0.26
CA VAL A 86 5.33 -1.15 -1.15
C VAL A 86 6.57 -1.30 -2.02
N LEU A 87 7.57 -2.04 -1.58
CA LEU A 87 8.83 -2.21 -2.31
C LEU A 87 8.74 -3.27 -3.41
N ALA A 88 7.96 -4.34 -3.23
CA ALA A 88 7.86 -5.41 -4.22
C ALA A 88 7.41 -4.94 -5.63
N PRO A 89 6.42 -4.04 -5.78
CA PRO A 89 6.02 -3.52 -7.09
C PRO A 89 7.01 -2.48 -7.64
N ALA A 90 7.93 -1.95 -6.83
CA ALA A 90 8.92 -0.95 -7.24
C ALA A 90 9.99 -1.49 -8.21
N GLN A 91 9.95 -2.77 -8.55
CA GLN A 91 10.67 -3.28 -9.73
C GLN A 91 10.10 -2.75 -11.06
N ALA A 92 8.84 -2.27 -11.08
CA ALA A 92 8.23 -1.66 -12.25
C ALA A 92 8.47 -0.13 -12.26
N GLU A 93 8.99 0.40 -13.37
CA GLU A 93 9.34 1.82 -13.50
C GLU A 93 8.13 2.75 -13.40
N ASN A 94 6.95 2.29 -13.82
CA ASN A 94 5.70 3.03 -13.78
C ASN A 94 4.94 2.89 -12.45
N TYR A 95 5.56 2.30 -11.42
CA TYR A 95 5.05 2.24 -10.06
C TYR A 95 5.78 3.22 -9.13
N ALA A 96 5.00 4.08 -8.48
CA ALA A 96 5.45 5.00 -7.44
C ALA A 96 4.74 4.72 -6.11
N PHE A 97 5.38 5.05 -5.00
CA PHE A 97 4.73 4.98 -3.70
C PHE A 97 5.12 6.16 -2.82
N TYR A 98 4.23 6.51 -1.90
CA TYR A 98 4.47 7.50 -0.86
C TYR A 98 4.18 6.84 0.50
N LEU A 99 5.25 6.42 1.18
CA LEU A 99 5.21 5.87 2.53
C LEU A 99 5.44 7.02 3.52
N ALA A 100 4.36 7.45 4.16
CA ALA A 100 4.39 8.53 5.14
C ALA A 100 4.65 8.00 6.56
N PRO A 101 5.26 8.80 7.46
CA PRO A 101 5.33 8.45 8.87
C PRO A 101 3.96 8.54 9.55
N GLY A 102 3.88 8.07 10.79
CA GLY A 102 2.67 8.13 11.61
C GLY A 102 1.67 7.02 11.29
N GLY A 103 0.46 7.15 11.84
CA GLY A 103 -0.55 6.09 11.79
C GLY A 103 -1.92 6.50 11.25
N GLN A 104 -1.97 7.60 10.50
CA GLN A 104 -3.23 8.06 9.91
C GLN A 104 -3.71 7.11 8.83
N HIS A 105 -5.02 6.83 8.85
CA HIS A 105 -5.71 6.16 7.76
C HIS A 105 -6.32 7.21 6.83
N CYS A 106 -5.94 7.13 5.55
CA CYS A 106 -6.30 8.08 4.50
C CYS A 106 -5.84 9.53 4.74
N ILE A 107 -5.37 10.16 3.66
CA ILE A 107 -4.88 11.54 3.68
C ILE A 107 -5.83 12.52 3.00
N LEU A 108 -6.67 12.05 2.06
CA LEU A 108 -7.47 12.92 1.19
C LEU A 108 -8.34 13.96 1.91
N PRO A 109 -9.06 13.64 3.01
CA PRO A 109 -9.92 14.61 3.68
C PRO A 109 -9.18 15.48 4.70
N ARG A 110 -7.84 15.40 4.79
CA ARG A 110 -7.09 15.99 5.91
C ARG A 110 -6.17 17.14 5.48
N PRO A 111 -5.84 18.07 6.39
CA PRO A 111 -4.88 19.14 6.12
C PRO A 111 -3.51 18.63 5.65
N GLU A 112 -3.11 17.44 6.08
CA GLU A 112 -1.87 16.77 5.69
C GLU A 112 -1.77 16.55 4.18
N LEU A 113 -2.89 16.50 3.44
CA LEU A 113 -2.86 16.52 1.99
C LEU A 113 -2.01 17.68 1.45
N TYR A 114 -2.09 18.84 2.10
CA TYR A 114 -1.40 20.07 1.69
C TYR A 114 -0.08 20.30 2.42
N THR A 115 0.08 19.74 3.62
CA THR A 115 1.21 20.04 4.51
C THR A 115 2.21 18.91 4.69
N LEU A 116 1.85 17.66 4.38
CA LEU A 116 2.73 16.52 4.58
C LEU A 116 3.93 16.59 3.65
N LYS A 117 5.11 16.43 4.26
CA LYS A 117 6.40 16.33 3.58
C LYS A 117 7.21 15.19 4.20
N VAL A 118 7.86 14.39 3.36
CA VAL A 118 8.79 13.34 3.78
C VAL A 118 10.12 13.62 3.08
N GLY A 119 11.16 13.90 3.87
CA GLY A 119 12.39 14.51 3.37
C GLY A 119 12.07 15.81 2.62
N GLU A 120 12.49 15.88 1.36
CA GLU A 120 12.23 17.04 0.50
C GLU A 120 10.94 16.95 -0.33
N VAL A 121 10.18 15.85 -0.25
CA VAL A 121 9.04 15.59 -1.14
C VAL A 121 7.70 15.90 -0.47
N SER A 122 7.00 16.93 -0.95
CA SER A 122 5.61 17.23 -0.59
C SER A 122 4.65 16.18 -1.14
N PHE A 123 3.67 15.75 -0.34
CA PHE A 123 2.62 14.85 -0.81
C PHE A 123 1.77 15.50 -1.89
N LEU A 124 1.43 16.78 -1.75
CA LEU A 124 0.61 17.50 -2.73
C LEU A 124 1.30 17.55 -4.10
N GLU A 125 2.58 17.89 -4.13
CA GLU A 125 3.36 17.95 -5.38
C GLU A 125 3.57 16.56 -5.98
N TRP A 126 3.74 15.54 -5.15
CA TRP A 126 3.81 14.15 -5.59
C TRP A 126 2.49 13.70 -6.24
N LEU A 127 1.35 14.00 -5.62
CA LEU A 127 0.02 13.68 -6.17
C LEU A 127 -0.25 14.47 -7.45
N ARG A 128 0.12 15.75 -7.49
CA ARG A 128 0.00 16.61 -8.68
C ARG A 128 0.81 16.06 -9.85
N ALA A 129 2.04 15.60 -9.61
CA ALA A 129 2.85 14.98 -10.65
C ALA A 129 2.15 13.78 -11.29
N LEU A 130 1.53 12.91 -10.48
CA LEU A 130 0.76 11.77 -10.98
C LEU A 130 -0.47 12.22 -11.80
N ALA A 131 -1.20 13.21 -11.32
CA ALA A 131 -2.39 13.74 -12.01
C ALA A 131 -2.04 14.36 -13.37
N GLU A 132 -0.85 14.96 -13.49
CA GLU A 132 -0.32 15.53 -14.74
C GLU A 132 0.39 14.48 -15.62
N GLY A 133 0.36 13.19 -15.25
CA GLY A 133 0.99 12.09 -15.99
C GLY A 133 2.52 12.05 -15.88
N ARG A 134 3.12 12.92 -15.06
CA ARG A 134 4.56 12.98 -14.79
C ARG A 134 4.99 11.83 -13.88
N ALA A 135 6.29 11.53 -13.90
CA ALA A 135 6.88 10.60 -12.96
C ALA A 135 6.90 11.25 -11.56
N ALA A 136 6.52 10.47 -10.55
CA ALA A 136 6.61 10.86 -9.15
C ALA A 136 7.67 9.99 -8.45
N PRO A 137 8.51 10.56 -7.56
CA PRO A 137 9.53 9.78 -6.87
C PRO A 137 8.92 8.73 -5.95
N ARG A 138 9.71 7.72 -5.58
CA ARG A 138 9.36 6.76 -4.52
C ARG A 138 9.80 7.34 -3.19
N VAL A 139 8.89 7.47 -2.24
CA VAL A 139 9.10 8.21 -1.00
C VAL A 139 8.95 7.29 0.21
N ARG A 140 9.90 7.35 1.14
CA ARG A 140 9.87 6.67 2.44
C ARG A 140 10.53 7.55 3.52
N PRO A 141 10.19 7.38 4.81
CA PRO A 141 10.86 8.06 5.91
C PRO A 141 12.34 7.68 6.03
#